data_AF-A0A2E5TU52-F1
#
_entry.id   AF-A0A2E5TU52-F1
#
_cell.length_a   1.000
_cell.length_b   1.000
_cell.length_c   1.000
_cell.angle_alpha   90.00
_cell.angle_beta   90.00
_cell.angle_gamma   90.00
#
_symmetry.space_group_name_H-M   'P 1'
#
loop_
_entity.id
_entity.type
_entity.pdbx_description
1 polymer ?
#
loop_
_entity_poly.entity_id
_entity_poly.type
_entity_poly.pdbx_seq_one_letter_code
_entity_poly.pdbx_strand_id
1 'polypeptide(L)'
;MKIIAAILATAIVSAAITFVTISTDNKGEVERKIEVKEDSSDQQIAELEKKLRVAEAEAGKVQIVREEIVVAGSSTESPEAILDYLSKLPMGDRNDRGGDTDEHRVLIRQVIRQFEELTSMGSDALPAIDRFLSQGLDLVLWENTSQITTRNWERGEVFLDPIFPPSLRIGLFNSVRHIGKRSGADLQECERIILKVLGTTGRSLEISYLALVLDDLSKDQHTDAYLQAAHELLIDFYDKRPKSANGLLMSLDEREVSYLDRQNKWLLWNMLRNKKDATFMDQAKKELLYEYNRTEKKDGQEVEVGYTGIDRSVLSYLTGVLGKDAMPIIRDIYETPDLGDRNRSTLRQVAANYMGVSEDASIIVNSRMNEGFAQLASLDDKKMEKENRERGLRTIGYYLGKLGEGKNVAPETLMARQNYLSSLRAQTQDKEVLAWMDNTQKQLQAMGDPEKAKNMSGRFDARRSPDNQRRGDNNRRR
;
A
#
# COMPACT_ATOMS: atom_id res chain seq x y z
N MET A 1 -27.41 -12.15 -57.74
CA MET A 1 -27.89 -13.34 -57.00
C MET A 1 -26.68 -14.13 -56.53
N LYS A 2 -26.60 -14.36 -55.20
CA LYS A 2 -25.97 -15.46 -54.42
C LYS A 2 -24.94 -16.39 -55.16
N ILE A 3 -23.78 -16.79 -54.62
CA ILE A 3 -23.51 -17.53 -53.36
C ILE A 3 -22.00 -17.49 -53.02
N ILE A 4 -21.71 -17.49 -51.72
CA ILE A 4 -20.43 -17.63 -50.99
C ILE A 4 -19.84 -19.05 -51.06
N ALA A 5 -18.51 -19.21 -51.05
CA ALA A 5 -17.87 -20.33 -50.34
C ALA A 5 -16.46 -19.96 -49.85
N ALA A 6 -16.33 -19.82 -48.53
CA ALA A 6 -15.08 -19.77 -47.79
C ALA A 6 -14.57 -21.20 -47.53
N ILE A 7 -13.24 -21.38 -47.48
CA ILE A 7 -12.62 -22.50 -46.74
C ILE A 7 -11.59 -21.90 -45.79
N LEU A 8 -12.00 -21.78 -44.53
CA LEU A 8 -11.14 -21.71 -43.35
C LEU A 8 -10.69 -23.14 -43.03
N ALA A 9 -9.38 -23.35 -42.90
CA ALA A 9 -8.83 -24.49 -42.17
C ALA A 9 -7.87 -23.95 -41.11
N THR A 10 -8.41 -23.78 -39.91
CA THR A 10 -7.68 -23.60 -38.66
C THR A 10 -6.98 -24.91 -38.28
N ALA A 11 -5.67 -24.85 -38.04
CA ALA A 11 -4.95 -25.86 -37.28
C ALA A 11 -4.27 -25.16 -36.10
N ILE A 12 -4.95 -25.17 -34.95
CA ILE A 12 -4.35 -24.89 -33.64
C ILE A 12 -3.56 -26.14 -33.26
N VAL A 13 -2.24 -26.03 -33.17
CA VAL A 13 -1.42 -27.00 -32.44
C VAL A 13 -0.79 -26.27 -31.27
N SER A 14 -1.49 -26.31 -30.14
CA SER A 14 -0.98 -25.94 -28.84
C SER A 14 -0.07 -27.05 -28.30
N ALA A 15 1.24 -26.81 -28.24
CA ALA A 15 2.17 -27.64 -27.48
C ALA A 15 2.46 -26.97 -26.12
N ALA A 16 1.73 -27.39 -25.09
CA ALA A 16 2.09 -27.13 -23.70
C ALA A 16 3.01 -28.26 -23.24
N ILE A 17 4.26 -27.92 -22.87
CA ILE A 17 5.15 -28.86 -22.16
C ILE A 17 5.10 -28.48 -20.68
N THR A 18 4.28 -29.21 -19.92
CA THR A 18 4.35 -29.24 -18.45
C THR A 18 5.32 -30.34 -18.06
N PHE A 19 6.41 -29.98 -17.39
CA PHE A 19 7.39 -30.91 -16.84
C PHE A 19 6.82 -31.51 -15.54
N VAL A 20 6.45 -32.78 -15.57
CA VAL A 20 6.19 -33.57 -14.34
C VAL A 20 7.26 -34.65 -14.26
N THR A 21 8.21 -34.45 -13.34
CA THR A 21 9.14 -35.47 -12.86
C THR A 21 8.43 -36.37 -11.85
N ILE A 22 8.46 -37.69 -12.04
CA ILE A 22 8.64 -38.72 -10.98
C ILE A 22 9.05 -40.07 -11.61
N SER A 23 10.23 -40.52 -11.16
CA SER A 23 10.85 -41.86 -11.04
C SER A 23 10.40 -43.08 -11.87
N THR A 24 11.38 -43.58 -12.65
CA THR A 24 11.85 -44.98 -12.78
C THR A 24 10.88 -46.14 -12.52
N ASP A 25 10.35 -46.73 -13.60
CA ASP A 25 10.69 -48.10 -14.04
C ASP A 25 10.03 -48.36 -15.41
N ASN A 26 10.76 -49.02 -16.32
CA ASN A 26 10.40 -49.43 -17.71
C ASN A 26 11.13 -48.68 -18.85
N LYS A 27 12.47 -48.85 -18.92
CA LYS A 27 13.31 -48.38 -20.05
C LYS A 27 13.27 -49.27 -21.31
N GLY A 28 12.70 -50.47 -21.27
CA GLY A 28 12.83 -51.46 -22.36
C GLY A 28 11.75 -51.46 -23.45
N GLU A 29 10.59 -50.83 -23.22
CA GLU A 29 9.44 -50.87 -24.15
C GLU A 29 9.27 -49.57 -24.97
N VAL A 30 10.05 -48.54 -24.66
CA VAL A 30 9.96 -47.21 -25.28
C VAL A 30 10.81 -47.11 -26.55
N GLU A 31 11.97 -47.78 -26.62
CA GLU A 31 12.88 -47.67 -27.77
C GLU A 31 12.29 -48.27 -29.06
N ARG A 32 11.53 -49.36 -28.99
CA ARG A 32 10.89 -49.98 -30.19
C ARG A 32 9.69 -49.21 -30.76
N LYS A 33 9.08 -48.28 -30.01
CA LYS A 33 7.98 -47.42 -30.49
C LYS A 33 8.47 -46.08 -31.03
N ILE A 34 9.72 -45.71 -30.78
CA ILE A 34 10.34 -44.47 -31.28
C ILE A 34 10.83 -44.69 -32.72
N GLU A 35 11.47 -45.81 -33.01
CA GLU A 35 12.09 -46.10 -34.33
C GLU A 35 11.03 -46.22 -35.46
N VAL A 36 9.86 -46.79 -35.19
CA VAL A 36 8.76 -46.91 -36.19
C VAL A 36 8.05 -45.56 -36.46
N LYS A 37 8.19 -44.56 -35.57
CA LYS A 37 7.56 -43.23 -35.74
C LYS A 37 8.46 -42.22 -36.44
N GLU A 38 9.78 -42.37 -36.36
CA GLU A 38 10.74 -41.53 -37.07
C GLU A 38 10.66 -41.76 -38.59
N ASP A 39 10.63 -43.02 -39.06
CA ASP A 39 10.51 -43.34 -40.49
C ASP A 39 9.23 -42.78 -41.15
N SER A 40 8.11 -42.72 -40.40
CA SER A 40 6.84 -42.15 -40.87
C SER A 40 6.85 -40.62 -40.91
N SER A 41 7.69 -39.98 -40.09
CA SER A 41 7.76 -38.53 -39.96
C SER A 41 8.73 -37.95 -40.99
N ASP A 42 9.83 -38.65 -41.26
CA ASP A 42 10.80 -38.27 -42.29
C ASP A 42 10.22 -38.37 -43.71
N GLN A 43 9.34 -39.34 -43.95
CA GLN A 43 8.57 -39.43 -45.21
C GLN A 43 7.60 -38.26 -45.37
N GLN A 44 6.97 -37.80 -44.29
CA GLN A 44 6.05 -36.66 -44.33
C GLN A 44 6.79 -35.34 -44.52
N ILE A 45 7.96 -35.17 -43.90
CA ILE A 45 8.82 -34.00 -44.08
C ILE A 45 9.34 -33.95 -45.52
N ALA A 46 9.82 -35.06 -46.07
CA ALA A 46 10.28 -35.12 -47.46
C ALA A 46 9.15 -34.84 -48.48
N GLU A 47 7.92 -35.30 -48.21
CA GLU A 47 6.76 -35.02 -49.07
C GLU A 47 6.32 -33.55 -48.98
N LEU A 48 6.40 -32.95 -47.78
CA LEU A 48 6.12 -31.53 -47.56
C LEU A 48 7.18 -30.63 -48.17
N GLU A 49 8.47 -30.98 -48.10
CA GLU A 49 9.56 -30.26 -48.77
C GLU A 49 9.45 -30.36 -50.29
N LYS A 50 9.00 -31.50 -50.81
CA LYS A 50 8.72 -31.66 -52.24
C LYS A 50 7.54 -30.79 -52.69
N LYS A 51 6.47 -30.71 -51.87
CA LYS A 51 5.32 -29.80 -52.12
C LYS A 51 5.72 -28.34 -52.00
N LEU A 52 6.62 -28.00 -51.07
CA LEU A 52 7.17 -26.66 -50.90
C LEU A 52 8.03 -26.26 -52.10
N ARG A 53 8.91 -27.15 -52.58
CA ARG A 53 9.73 -26.92 -53.78
C ARG A 53 8.91 -26.76 -55.05
N VAL A 54 7.81 -27.49 -55.19
CA VAL A 54 6.87 -27.33 -56.31
C VAL A 54 6.14 -25.99 -56.21
N ALA A 55 5.69 -25.61 -55.01
CA ALA A 55 5.06 -24.32 -54.76
C ALA A 55 6.03 -23.12 -54.94
N GLU A 56 7.30 -23.28 -54.56
CA GLU A 56 8.37 -22.29 -54.77
C GLU A 56 8.79 -22.18 -56.24
N ALA A 57 8.72 -23.27 -57.02
CA ALA A 57 8.97 -23.27 -58.46
C ALA A 57 7.80 -22.67 -59.26
N GLU A 58 6.57 -22.75 -58.76
CA GLU A 58 5.38 -22.13 -59.35
C GLU A 58 5.19 -20.65 -58.92
N ALA A 59 5.75 -20.25 -57.77
CA ALA A 59 5.70 -18.87 -57.28
C ALA A 59 6.89 -18.04 -57.79
N GLY A 60 6.76 -17.49 -59.00
CA GLY A 60 7.71 -16.52 -59.54
C GLY A 60 7.90 -15.30 -58.61
N LYS A 61 9.15 -15.12 -58.13
CA LYS A 61 9.70 -13.94 -57.43
C LYS A 61 8.99 -13.54 -56.14
N VAL A 62 9.58 -13.92 -55.00
CA VAL A 62 9.38 -13.24 -53.72
C VAL A 62 9.90 -11.80 -53.83
N GLN A 63 8.99 -10.83 -53.97
CA GLN A 63 9.27 -9.45 -53.58
C GLN A 63 9.36 -9.43 -52.06
N ILE A 64 10.51 -9.03 -51.51
CA ILE A 64 10.61 -8.66 -50.10
C ILE A 64 9.86 -7.34 -49.96
N VAL A 65 8.57 -7.44 -49.62
CA VAL A 65 7.82 -6.32 -49.06
C VAL A 65 8.27 -6.21 -47.60
N ARG A 66 9.06 -5.18 -47.28
CA ARG A 66 9.10 -4.67 -45.91
C ARG A 66 7.74 -4.02 -45.67
N GLU A 67 6.79 -4.82 -45.22
CA GLU A 67 5.55 -4.30 -44.65
C GLU A 67 5.89 -3.79 -43.25
N GLU A 68 5.71 -2.49 -43.03
CA GLU A 68 5.38 -2.00 -41.69
C GLU A 68 4.28 -2.90 -41.14
N ILE A 69 4.51 -3.50 -39.98
CA ILE A 69 3.46 -4.22 -39.27
C ILE A 69 2.46 -3.17 -38.79
N VAL A 70 1.54 -2.78 -39.66
CA VAL A 70 0.29 -2.14 -39.26
C VAL A 70 -0.52 -3.25 -38.62
N VAL A 71 -0.64 -3.22 -37.30
CA VAL A 71 -1.50 -4.13 -36.55
C VAL A 71 -2.93 -3.89 -37.02
N ALA A 72 -3.45 -4.82 -37.83
CA ALA A 72 -4.84 -4.81 -38.29
C ALA A 72 -5.78 -5.13 -37.11
N GLY A 73 -6.13 -4.07 -36.39
CA GLY A 73 -7.08 -4.05 -35.30
C GLY A 73 -7.43 -2.63 -34.85
N SER A 74 -7.08 -1.58 -35.61
CA SER A 74 -7.59 -0.22 -35.39
C SER A 74 -9.09 -0.21 -35.66
N SER A 75 -9.90 0.10 -34.66
CA SER A 75 -11.14 0.78 -34.98
C SER A 75 -10.73 2.16 -35.47
N THR A 76 -11.20 2.57 -36.65
CA THR A 76 -11.03 3.93 -37.19
C THR A 76 -11.89 4.94 -36.43
N GLU A 77 -12.00 4.80 -35.11
CA GLU A 77 -12.82 5.64 -34.24
C GLU A 77 -11.94 6.77 -33.71
N SER A 78 -12.45 8.00 -33.73
CA SER A 78 -11.70 9.15 -33.19
C SER A 78 -11.50 8.98 -31.68
N PRO A 79 -10.53 9.68 -31.05
CA PRO A 79 -10.38 9.67 -29.60
C PRO A 79 -11.70 9.94 -28.86
N GLU A 80 -12.56 10.82 -29.38
CA GLU A 80 -13.89 11.09 -28.84
C GLU A 80 -14.84 9.90 -28.89
N ALA A 81 -14.81 9.12 -29.97
CA ALA A 81 -15.65 7.93 -30.10
C ALA A 81 -15.23 6.83 -29.09
N ILE A 82 -13.92 6.66 -28.87
CA ILE A 82 -13.42 5.74 -27.84
C ILE A 82 -13.88 6.20 -26.44
N LEU A 83 -13.75 7.49 -26.14
CA LEU A 83 -14.18 8.05 -24.85
C LEU A 83 -15.69 7.94 -24.65
N ASP A 84 -16.48 8.14 -25.71
CA ASP A 84 -17.93 7.95 -25.70
C ASP A 84 -18.30 6.50 -25.38
N TYR A 85 -17.64 5.53 -26.02
CA TYR A 85 -17.80 4.12 -25.72
C TYR A 85 -17.44 3.79 -24.26
N LEU A 86 -16.27 4.23 -23.78
CA LEU A 86 -15.80 3.97 -22.42
C LEU A 86 -16.72 4.59 -21.35
N SER A 87 -17.34 5.73 -21.64
CA SER A 87 -18.27 6.40 -20.72
C SER A 87 -19.63 5.70 -20.59
N LYS A 88 -19.98 4.82 -21.54
CA LYS A 88 -21.29 4.15 -21.63
C LYS A 88 -21.19 2.65 -21.35
N LEU A 89 -20.07 2.18 -20.79
CA LEU A 89 -19.87 0.76 -20.51
C LEU A 89 -21.00 0.23 -19.61
N PRO A 90 -21.54 -0.96 -19.89
CA PRO A 90 -22.59 -1.57 -19.07
C PRO A 90 -21.98 -2.20 -17.80
N MET A 91 -21.31 -1.39 -16.98
CA MET A 91 -20.77 -1.76 -15.68
C MET A 91 -21.87 -1.64 -14.62
N GLY A 92 -22.93 -2.44 -14.75
CA GLY A 92 -24.04 -2.43 -13.78
C GLY A 92 -23.62 -2.91 -12.39
N ASP A 93 -24.41 -2.57 -11.36
CA ASP A 93 -24.32 -3.12 -10.00
C ASP A 93 -24.46 -4.65 -10.04
N ARG A 94 -23.33 -5.35 -10.16
CA ARG A 94 -23.32 -6.80 -10.27
C ARG A 94 -22.87 -7.42 -8.97
N ASN A 95 -23.87 -7.92 -8.24
CA ASN A 95 -23.71 -8.89 -7.16
C ASN A 95 -22.75 -10.01 -7.60
N ASP A 96 -21.69 -10.08 -6.83
CA ASP A 96 -20.46 -10.87 -6.70
C ASP A 96 -20.55 -12.41 -6.87
N ARG A 97 -21.54 -12.94 -7.60
CA ARG A 97 -21.76 -14.40 -7.74
C ARG A 97 -21.68 -14.98 -9.15
N GLY A 98 -21.47 -14.18 -10.19
CA GLY A 98 -21.37 -14.63 -11.59
C GLY A 98 -20.09 -14.22 -12.33
N GLY A 99 -19.04 -13.83 -11.61
CA GLY A 99 -17.97 -12.90 -12.05
C GLY A 99 -17.07 -13.29 -13.23
N ASP A 100 -17.19 -14.47 -13.82
CA ASP A 100 -16.23 -14.95 -14.82
C ASP A 100 -16.92 -15.57 -16.03
N THR A 101 -17.91 -14.87 -16.58
CA THR A 101 -18.53 -15.24 -17.87
C THR A 101 -17.64 -14.82 -19.04
N ASP A 102 -17.81 -15.47 -20.18
CA ASP A 102 -17.04 -15.14 -21.39
C ASP A 102 -17.37 -13.74 -21.91
N GLU A 103 -18.61 -13.28 -21.77
CA GLU A 103 -19.00 -11.90 -22.10
C GLU A 103 -18.28 -10.88 -21.23
N HIS A 104 -18.11 -11.16 -19.93
CA HIS A 104 -17.39 -10.27 -19.02
C HIS A 104 -15.90 -10.23 -19.36
N ARG A 105 -15.29 -11.39 -19.65
CA ARG A 105 -13.89 -11.44 -20.12
C ARG A 105 -13.68 -10.69 -21.42
N VAL A 106 -14.63 -10.77 -22.35
CA VAL A 106 -14.61 -10.00 -23.61
C VAL A 106 -14.72 -8.51 -23.32
N LEU A 107 -15.63 -8.09 -22.44
CA LEU A 107 -15.78 -6.68 -22.05
C LEU A 107 -14.50 -6.12 -21.44
N ILE A 108 -13.85 -6.84 -20.51
CA ILE A 108 -12.58 -6.42 -19.92
C ILE A 108 -11.50 -6.24 -21.00
N ARG A 109 -11.36 -7.22 -21.91
CA ARG A 109 -10.39 -7.12 -23.02
C ARG A 109 -10.68 -5.94 -23.94
N GLN A 110 -11.96 -5.63 -24.17
CA GLN A 110 -12.37 -4.46 -24.95
C GLN A 110 -11.94 -3.18 -24.23
N VAL A 111 -12.23 -3.04 -22.93
CA VAL A 111 -11.81 -1.87 -22.14
C VAL A 111 -10.29 -1.67 -22.18
N ILE A 112 -9.50 -2.75 -21.97
CA ILE A 112 -8.04 -2.69 -22.07
C ILE A 112 -7.61 -2.23 -23.46
N ARG A 113 -8.17 -2.85 -24.50
CA ARG A 113 -7.88 -2.46 -25.89
C ARG A 113 -8.16 -0.97 -26.14
N GLN A 114 -9.27 -0.44 -25.65
CA GLN A 114 -9.62 0.96 -25.87
C GLN A 114 -8.61 1.95 -25.24
N PHE A 115 -8.09 1.65 -24.04
CA PHE A 115 -7.03 2.46 -23.44
C PHE A 115 -5.70 2.34 -24.21
N GLU A 116 -5.34 1.13 -24.66
CA GLU A 116 -4.16 0.93 -25.50
C GLU A 116 -4.29 1.66 -26.84
N GLU A 117 -5.48 1.69 -27.43
CA GLU A 117 -5.78 2.37 -28.68
C GLU A 117 -5.64 3.89 -28.51
N LEU A 118 -6.23 4.49 -27.46
CA LEU A 118 -6.00 5.89 -27.10
C LEU A 118 -4.50 6.21 -26.89
N THR A 119 -3.77 5.33 -26.21
CA THR A 119 -2.34 5.51 -25.97
C THR A 119 -1.53 5.41 -27.27
N SER A 120 -1.94 4.54 -28.19
CA SER A 120 -1.30 4.37 -29.51
C SER A 120 -1.51 5.56 -30.44
N MET A 121 -2.62 6.29 -30.28
CA MET A 121 -2.90 7.54 -31.01
C MET A 121 -1.97 8.69 -30.60
N GLY A 122 -1.25 8.59 -29.48
CA GLY A 122 -0.24 9.57 -29.09
C GLY A 122 -0.81 10.98 -28.87
N SER A 123 -0.15 11.98 -29.45
CA SER A 123 -0.51 13.40 -29.36
C SER A 123 -1.96 13.68 -29.79
N ASP A 124 -2.48 12.92 -30.74
CA ASP A 124 -3.82 13.15 -31.31
C ASP A 124 -4.94 12.87 -30.29
N ALA A 125 -4.68 12.02 -29.30
CA ALA A 125 -5.64 11.71 -28.23
C ALA A 125 -5.67 12.77 -27.11
N LEU A 126 -4.58 13.50 -26.89
CA LEU A 126 -4.43 14.40 -25.73
C LEU A 126 -5.53 15.47 -25.64
N PRO A 127 -5.94 16.16 -26.73
CA PRO A 127 -7.01 17.16 -26.65
C PRO A 127 -8.36 16.58 -26.23
N ALA A 128 -8.69 15.37 -26.69
CA ALA A 128 -9.94 14.70 -26.33
C ALA A 128 -9.92 14.24 -24.88
N ILE A 129 -8.78 13.70 -24.42
CA ILE A 129 -8.58 13.29 -23.03
C ILE A 129 -8.67 14.50 -22.08
N ASP A 130 -8.00 15.63 -22.38
CA ASP A 130 -8.07 16.85 -21.57
C ASP A 130 -9.52 17.36 -21.43
N ARG A 131 -10.26 17.41 -22.55
CA ARG A 131 -11.67 17.80 -22.55
C ARG A 131 -12.52 16.88 -21.69
N PHE A 132 -12.33 15.57 -21.81
CA PHE A 132 -13.09 14.59 -21.03
C PHE A 132 -12.80 14.71 -19.53
N LEU A 133 -11.52 14.74 -19.15
CA LEU A 133 -11.11 14.86 -17.74
C LEU A 133 -11.61 16.15 -17.07
N SER A 134 -11.74 17.23 -17.86
CA SER A 134 -12.27 18.52 -17.41
C SER A 134 -13.77 18.49 -17.05
N GLN A 135 -14.51 17.48 -17.51
CA GLN A 135 -15.93 17.33 -17.19
C GLN A 135 -16.16 16.73 -15.79
N GLY A 136 -15.11 16.21 -15.15
CA GLY A 136 -15.21 15.55 -13.84
C GLY A 136 -15.97 14.21 -13.87
N LEU A 137 -16.25 13.66 -15.06
CA LEU A 137 -16.90 12.37 -15.21
C LEU A 137 -15.95 11.24 -14.80
N ASP A 138 -16.47 10.28 -14.04
CA ASP A 138 -15.78 9.03 -13.76
C ASP A 138 -16.74 7.85 -13.80
N LEU A 139 -16.18 6.68 -14.11
CA LEU A 139 -16.87 5.40 -14.05
C LEU A 139 -15.97 4.43 -13.31
N VAL A 140 -16.48 3.84 -12.22
CA VAL A 140 -15.78 2.76 -11.51
C VAL A 140 -15.72 1.54 -12.42
N LEU A 141 -14.52 1.01 -12.60
CA LEU A 141 -14.30 -0.17 -13.42
C LEU A 141 -14.00 -1.35 -12.49
N TRP A 142 -14.95 -2.27 -12.42
CA TRP A 142 -14.82 -3.49 -11.64
C TRP A 142 -14.31 -4.63 -12.52
N GLU A 143 -13.25 -5.29 -12.09
CA GLU A 143 -12.88 -6.61 -12.60
C GLU A 143 -13.40 -7.68 -11.64
N ASN A 144 -13.94 -8.76 -12.18
CA ASN A 144 -14.32 -9.92 -11.37
C ASN A 144 -13.71 -11.22 -11.89
N THR A 145 -12.72 -11.09 -12.78
CA THR A 145 -11.94 -12.22 -13.27
C THR A 145 -10.84 -12.53 -12.28
N SER A 146 -10.78 -13.78 -11.80
CA SER A 146 -9.67 -14.26 -10.97
C SER A 146 -8.28 -14.19 -11.63
N GLN A 147 -8.24 -13.89 -12.93
CA GLN A 147 -7.05 -13.81 -13.77
C GLN A 147 -6.35 -12.43 -13.72
N ILE A 148 -7.03 -11.40 -13.21
CA ILE A 148 -6.50 -10.05 -13.09
C ILE A 148 -6.65 -9.63 -11.62
N THR A 149 -5.60 -9.04 -11.04
CA THR A 149 -5.54 -8.75 -9.60
C THR A 149 -5.41 -7.24 -9.34
N THR A 150 -6.51 -6.57 -9.01
CA THR A 150 -6.58 -5.12 -8.70
C THR A 150 -7.21 -4.82 -7.35
N ARG A 151 -7.65 -5.83 -6.58
CA ARG A 151 -8.17 -5.64 -5.20
C ARG A 151 -7.22 -4.93 -4.24
N ASN A 152 -5.97 -4.70 -4.66
CA ASN A 152 -5.01 -3.91 -3.90
C ASN A 152 -5.47 -2.44 -3.74
N TRP A 153 -6.19 -1.89 -4.71
CA TRP A 153 -6.68 -0.50 -4.66
C TRP A 153 -7.82 -0.31 -3.66
N GLU A 154 -8.66 -1.33 -3.43
CA GLU A 154 -9.64 -1.33 -2.34
C GLU A 154 -8.97 -1.22 -0.96
N ARG A 155 -7.74 -1.72 -0.85
CA ARG A 155 -6.90 -1.62 0.35
C ARG A 155 -6.08 -0.31 0.39
N GLY A 156 -6.24 0.54 -0.62
CA GLY A 156 -5.51 1.80 -0.80
C GLY A 156 -4.05 1.61 -1.21
N GLU A 157 -3.67 0.45 -1.75
CA GLU A 157 -2.37 0.25 -2.36
C GLU A 157 -2.41 0.78 -3.81
N VAL A 158 -1.72 1.89 -4.05
CA VAL A 158 -1.68 2.57 -5.35
C VAL A 158 -0.46 2.09 -6.14
N PHE A 159 -0.68 1.58 -7.34
CA PHE A 159 0.39 1.14 -8.25
C PHE A 159 0.29 1.86 -9.57
N LEU A 160 1.43 2.28 -10.12
CA LEU A 160 1.48 2.70 -11.52
C LEU A 160 1.24 1.49 -12.42
N ASP A 161 0.64 1.76 -13.57
CA ASP A 161 0.44 0.79 -14.64
C ASP A 161 -0.40 -0.44 -14.25
N PRO A 162 -1.62 -0.24 -13.70
CA PRO A 162 -2.51 -1.35 -13.46
C PRO A 162 -2.93 -1.99 -14.79
N ILE A 163 -2.86 -3.33 -14.88
CA ILE A 163 -3.31 -4.09 -16.07
C ILE A 163 -4.76 -3.73 -16.42
N PHE A 164 -5.60 -3.57 -15.40
CA PHE A 164 -6.96 -3.06 -15.55
C PHE A 164 -7.14 -1.89 -14.59
N PRO A 165 -7.48 -0.69 -15.09
CA PRO A 165 -7.59 0.47 -14.22
C PRO A 165 -8.84 0.39 -13.34
N PRO A 166 -8.78 0.87 -12.08
CA PRO A 166 -9.91 0.85 -11.15
C PRO A 166 -11.04 1.83 -11.53
N SER A 167 -10.77 2.80 -12.40
CA SER A 167 -11.75 3.71 -12.95
C SER A 167 -11.35 4.25 -14.32
N LEU A 168 -12.32 4.80 -15.04
CA LEU A 168 -12.10 5.45 -16.32
C LEU A 168 -11.03 6.54 -16.21
N ARG A 169 -11.13 7.42 -15.20
CA ARG A 169 -10.15 8.50 -14.98
C ARG A 169 -8.74 7.97 -14.74
N ILE A 170 -8.57 6.94 -13.90
CA ILE A 170 -7.25 6.34 -13.64
C ILE A 170 -6.66 5.73 -14.92
N GLY A 171 -7.49 5.08 -15.75
CA GLY A 171 -7.07 4.56 -17.06
C GLY A 171 -6.60 5.67 -18.01
N LEU A 172 -7.30 6.81 -18.03
CA LEU A 172 -6.91 7.98 -18.81
C LEU A 172 -5.62 8.62 -18.30
N PHE A 173 -5.41 8.71 -16.99
CA PHE A 173 -4.15 9.17 -16.42
C PHE A 173 -2.99 8.27 -16.84
N ASN A 174 -3.18 6.94 -16.85
CA ASN A 174 -2.16 6.01 -17.33
C ASN A 174 -1.90 6.17 -18.84
N SER A 175 -2.94 6.43 -19.64
CA SER A 175 -2.81 6.69 -21.08
C SER A 175 -1.98 7.95 -21.33
N VAL A 176 -2.30 9.06 -20.66
CA VAL A 176 -1.53 10.32 -20.73
C VAL A 176 -0.08 10.11 -20.30
N ARG A 177 0.14 9.39 -19.20
CA ARG A 177 1.49 9.03 -18.73
C ARG A 177 2.27 8.28 -19.81
N HIS A 178 1.68 7.24 -20.40
CA HIS A 178 2.35 6.44 -21.44
C HIS A 178 2.63 7.24 -22.71
N ILE A 179 1.72 8.12 -23.13
CA ILE A 179 1.95 9.04 -24.25
C ILE A 179 3.19 9.91 -23.97
N GLY A 180 3.24 10.58 -22.82
CA GLY A 180 4.36 11.45 -22.43
C GLY A 180 5.70 10.71 -22.31
N LYS A 181 5.70 9.42 -21.95
CA LYS A 181 6.92 8.60 -21.88
C LYS A 181 7.40 8.08 -23.23
N ARG A 182 6.47 7.78 -24.15
CA ARG A 182 6.81 7.27 -25.49
C ARG A 182 7.45 8.35 -26.35
N SER A 183 7.00 9.59 -26.20
CA SER A 183 7.44 10.75 -26.99
C SER A 183 7.75 11.92 -26.07
N GLY A 184 9.04 12.25 -25.93
CA GLY A 184 9.46 13.41 -25.13
C GLY A 184 8.94 14.76 -25.67
N ALA A 185 8.44 14.80 -26.91
CA ALA A 185 7.80 15.99 -27.48
C ALA A 185 6.46 16.32 -26.81
N ASP A 186 5.77 15.32 -26.28
CA ASP A 186 4.44 15.46 -25.68
C ASP A 186 4.48 15.57 -24.15
N LEU A 187 5.68 15.48 -23.56
CA LEU A 187 5.89 15.46 -22.11
C LEU A 187 5.25 16.67 -21.41
N GLN A 188 5.52 17.88 -21.90
CA GLN A 188 5.02 19.12 -21.29
C GLN A 188 3.48 19.20 -21.35
N GLU A 189 2.88 18.75 -22.45
CA GLU A 189 1.43 18.75 -22.61
C GLU A 189 0.78 17.70 -21.70
N CYS A 190 1.40 16.52 -21.58
CA CYS A 190 0.96 15.49 -20.65
C CYS A 190 1.03 15.97 -19.19
N GLU A 191 2.15 16.59 -18.79
CA GLU A 191 2.27 17.20 -17.46
C GLU A 191 1.20 18.26 -17.21
N ARG A 192 0.94 19.14 -18.20
CA ARG A 192 -0.11 20.16 -18.11
C ARG A 192 -1.49 19.55 -17.84
N ILE A 193 -1.85 18.47 -18.56
CA ILE A 193 -3.13 17.78 -18.36
C ILE A 193 -3.21 17.18 -16.95
N ILE A 194 -2.16 16.50 -16.51
CA ILE A 194 -2.10 15.87 -15.18
C ILE A 194 -2.18 16.92 -14.05
N LEU A 195 -1.44 18.03 -14.18
CA LEU A 195 -1.47 19.15 -13.22
C LEU A 195 -2.85 19.83 -13.15
N LYS A 196 -3.52 19.99 -14.29
CA LYS A 196 -4.88 20.54 -14.33
C LYS A 196 -5.88 19.67 -13.57
N VAL A 197 -5.76 18.34 -13.69
CA VAL A 197 -6.60 17.42 -12.93
C VAL A 197 -6.25 17.43 -11.45
N LEU A 198 -4.96 17.45 -11.12
CA LEU A 198 -4.48 17.54 -9.75
C LEU A 198 -5.06 18.76 -9.00
N GLY A 199 -5.16 19.91 -9.68
CA GLY A 199 -5.74 21.13 -9.10
C GLY A 199 -7.26 21.15 -8.96
N THR A 200 -7.97 20.10 -9.41
CA THR A 200 -9.44 20.04 -9.36
C THR A 200 -9.99 18.78 -8.71
N THR A 201 -9.17 17.75 -8.52
CA THR A 201 -9.63 16.48 -7.94
C THR A 201 -9.91 16.61 -6.44
N GLY A 202 -11.07 16.08 -6.02
CA GLY A 202 -11.45 15.97 -4.61
C GLY A 202 -11.10 14.63 -3.97
N ARG A 203 -10.30 13.79 -4.65
CA ARG A 203 -10.03 12.40 -4.24
C ARG A 203 -8.58 12.20 -3.83
N SER A 204 -8.35 11.76 -2.59
CA SER A 204 -7.00 11.47 -2.07
C SER A 204 -6.26 10.41 -2.88
N LEU A 205 -6.99 9.41 -3.39
CA LEU A 205 -6.44 8.34 -4.20
C LEU A 205 -5.95 8.87 -5.56
N GLU A 206 -6.71 9.77 -6.20
CA GLU A 206 -6.27 10.43 -7.43
C GLU A 206 -5.03 11.29 -7.18
N ILE A 207 -5.01 12.13 -6.12
CA ILE A 207 -3.82 12.91 -5.78
C ILE A 207 -2.59 12.00 -5.61
N SER A 208 -2.75 10.88 -4.91
CA SER A 208 -1.68 9.90 -4.69
C SER A 208 -1.19 9.27 -6.00
N TYR A 209 -2.10 8.92 -6.90
CA TYR A 209 -1.74 8.37 -8.21
C TYR A 209 -1.09 9.41 -9.13
N LEU A 210 -1.65 10.61 -9.20
CA LEU A 210 -1.15 11.71 -10.02
C LEU A 210 0.25 12.13 -9.58
N ALA A 211 0.55 12.13 -8.28
CA ALA A 211 1.91 12.35 -7.77
C ALA A 211 2.91 11.31 -8.32
N LEU A 212 2.54 10.02 -8.35
CA LEU A 212 3.37 8.97 -8.95
C LEU A 212 3.52 9.15 -10.47
N VAL A 213 2.45 9.56 -11.17
CA VAL A 213 2.49 9.84 -12.60
C VAL A 213 3.44 10.99 -12.91
N LEU A 214 3.35 12.10 -12.16
CA LEU A 214 4.21 13.27 -12.32
C LEU A 214 5.68 12.93 -12.01
N ASP A 215 5.95 12.17 -10.94
CA ASP A 215 7.32 11.74 -10.62
C ASP A 215 7.90 10.76 -11.66
N ASP A 216 7.06 10.00 -12.35
CA ASP A 216 7.51 9.09 -13.42
C ASP A 216 7.66 9.78 -14.80
N LEU A 217 6.92 10.86 -15.04
CA LEU A 217 7.10 11.73 -16.21
C LEU A 217 8.34 12.62 -16.03
N SER A 218 8.45 13.27 -14.88
CA SER A 218 9.48 14.26 -14.57
C SER A 218 9.81 14.23 -13.07
N LYS A 219 10.76 13.36 -12.73
CA LYS A 219 11.12 13.08 -11.34
C LYS A 219 11.34 14.35 -10.50
N ASP A 220 10.61 14.43 -9.39
CA ASP A 220 10.68 15.46 -8.35
C ASP A 220 10.34 16.90 -8.80
N GLN A 221 10.07 17.16 -10.09
CA GLN A 221 9.82 18.52 -10.61
C GLN A 221 8.51 19.13 -10.13
N HIS A 222 7.49 18.30 -9.92
CA HIS A 222 6.14 18.74 -9.54
C HIS A 222 5.83 18.46 -8.07
N THR A 223 6.87 18.31 -7.24
CA THR A 223 6.72 17.98 -5.81
C THR A 223 5.82 18.96 -5.08
N ASP A 224 6.08 20.26 -5.26
CA ASP A 224 5.33 21.31 -4.59
C ASP A 224 3.86 21.31 -5.01
N ALA A 225 3.57 21.01 -6.29
CA ALA A 225 2.21 21.01 -6.82
C ALA A 225 1.33 19.94 -6.17
N TYR A 226 1.81 18.69 -6.06
CA TYR A 226 1.00 17.64 -5.44
C TYR A 226 0.97 17.73 -3.92
N LEU A 227 2.00 18.31 -3.28
CA LEU A 227 1.95 18.59 -1.84
C LEU A 227 0.92 19.67 -1.52
N GLN A 228 0.86 20.74 -2.33
CA GLN A 228 -0.14 21.79 -2.20
C GLN A 228 -1.56 21.25 -2.39
N ALA A 229 -1.79 20.41 -3.42
CA ALA A 229 -3.09 19.77 -3.61
C ALA A 229 -3.48 18.88 -2.41
N ALA A 230 -2.51 18.15 -1.83
CA ALA A 230 -2.73 17.36 -0.62
C ALA A 230 -3.08 18.24 0.59
N HIS A 231 -2.44 19.40 0.76
CA HIS A 231 -2.76 20.37 1.82
C HIS A 231 -4.19 20.87 1.72
N GLU A 232 -4.56 21.34 0.52
CA GLU A 232 -5.90 21.90 0.26
C GLU A 232 -6.98 20.88 0.53
N LEU A 233 -6.81 19.64 0.05
CA LEU A 233 -7.79 18.58 0.25
C LEU A 233 -7.87 18.13 1.72
N LEU A 234 -6.74 18.11 2.44
CA LEU A 234 -6.74 17.83 3.88
C LEU A 234 -7.53 18.91 4.64
N ILE A 235 -7.29 20.20 4.37
CA ILE A 235 -8.02 21.31 4.99
C ILE A 235 -9.52 21.14 4.75
N ASP A 236 -9.92 20.90 3.49
CA ASP A 236 -11.33 20.71 3.12
C ASP A 236 -11.99 19.58 3.92
N PHE A 237 -11.29 18.45 4.12
CA PHE A 237 -11.81 17.34 4.91
C PHE A 237 -11.99 17.64 6.39
N TYR A 238 -11.13 18.49 6.97
CA TYR A 238 -11.25 18.87 8.38
C TYR A 238 -12.33 19.94 8.57
N ASP A 239 -12.45 20.89 7.65
CA ASP A 239 -13.49 21.92 7.67
C ASP A 239 -14.91 21.32 7.53
N LYS A 240 -15.06 20.30 6.67
CA LYS A 240 -16.36 19.64 6.43
C LYS A 240 -16.68 18.50 7.41
N ARG A 241 -15.83 18.26 8.42
CA ARG A 241 -15.92 17.10 9.30
C ARG A 241 -17.20 17.11 10.16
N PRO A 242 -18.04 16.06 10.15
CA PRO A 242 -19.15 15.95 11.09
C PRO A 242 -18.64 15.63 12.50
N LYS A 243 -19.16 16.32 13.51
CA LYS A 243 -18.78 16.17 14.93
C LYS A 243 -19.47 14.99 15.65
N SER A 244 -19.62 13.85 14.98
CA SER A 244 -20.19 12.64 15.56
C SER A 244 -19.22 11.47 15.47
N ALA A 245 -19.28 10.50 16.39
CA ALA A 245 -18.45 9.28 16.34
C ALA A 245 -18.54 8.58 14.97
N ASN A 246 -19.75 8.57 14.37
CA ASN A 246 -20.02 7.99 13.06
C ASN A 246 -19.53 8.87 11.91
N GLY A 247 -19.57 10.20 12.02
CA GLY A 247 -18.97 11.12 11.06
C GLY A 247 -17.44 11.13 11.08
N LEU A 248 -16.86 10.55 12.13
CA LEU A 248 -15.42 10.37 12.29
C LEU A 248 -14.95 8.99 11.83
N LEU A 249 -15.81 7.99 12.05
CA LEU A 249 -15.85 6.73 11.32
C LEU A 249 -16.64 6.91 10.01
N MET A 250 -16.26 7.87 9.17
CA MET A 250 -16.61 7.80 7.72
C MET A 250 -16.04 6.53 7.05
N SER A 251 -15.48 5.61 7.84
CA SER A 251 -15.28 4.21 7.49
C SER A 251 -16.52 3.32 7.55
N LEU A 252 -17.67 3.77 8.06
CA LEU A 252 -18.85 2.92 8.28
C LEU A 252 -19.91 3.01 7.18
N ASP A 253 -19.97 4.12 6.42
CA ASP A 253 -20.70 4.20 5.13
C ASP A 253 -19.83 3.81 3.92
N GLU A 254 -18.61 3.30 4.17
CA GLU A 254 -17.69 2.80 3.14
C GLU A 254 -18.22 1.63 2.30
N ARG A 255 -19.36 1.03 2.70
CA ARG A 255 -20.04 0.00 1.90
C ARG A 255 -20.99 0.59 0.86
N GLU A 256 -21.44 1.84 1.05
CA GLU A 256 -22.34 2.53 0.12
C GLU A 256 -21.59 3.54 -0.76
N VAL A 257 -20.41 4.00 -0.31
CA VAL A 257 -19.52 4.88 -1.07
C VAL A 257 -18.45 4.06 -1.78
N SER A 258 -18.28 4.27 -3.09
CA SER A 258 -17.19 3.67 -3.88
C SER A 258 -15.85 3.80 -3.16
N TYR A 259 -15.00 2.77 -3.21
CA TYR A 259 -13.68 2.81 -2.55
C TYR A 259 -12.78 3.95 -3.06
N LEU A 260 -13.04 4.44 -4.28
CA LEU A 260 -12.37 5.58 -4.91
C LEU A 260 -12.78 6.92 -4.29
N ASP A 261 -14.01 7.02 -3.79
CA ASP A 261 -14.58 8.23 -3.20
C ASP A 261 -14.41 8.27 -1.67
N ARG A 262 -13.83 7.22 -1.09
CA ARG A 262 -13.41 7.23 0.31
C ARG A 262 -12.35 8.32 0.48
N GLN A 263 -12.53 9.15 1.51
CA GLN A 263 -11.60 10.25 1.78
C GLN A 263 -10.16 9.77 1.92
N ASN A 264 -9.90 8.55 2.41
CA ASN A 264 -8.56 7.93 2.48
C ASN A 264 -7.45 8.90 2.93
N LYS A 265 -7.75 9.78 3.89
CA LYS A 265 -6.88 10.91 4.30
C LYS A 265 -5.47 10.49 4.68
N TRP A 266 -5.36 9.26 5.18
CA TRP A 266 -4.09 8.64 5.54
C TRP A 266 -3.11 8.58 4.34
N LEU A 267 -3.59 8.48 3.10
CA LEU A 267 -2.76 8.54 1.89
C LEU A 267 -2.05 9.89 1.75
N LEU A 268 -2.80 10.99 1.93
CA LEU A 268 -2.26 12.34 1.87
C LEU A 268 -1.26 12.58 3.00
N TRP A 269 -1.61 12.22 4.24
CA TRP A 269 -0.69 12.32 5.37
C TRP A 269 0.59 11.50 5.17
N ASN A 270 0.48 10.30 4.59
CA ASN A 270 1.64 9.48 4.25
C ASN A 270 2.48 10.10 3.13
N MET A 271 1.85 10.74 2.14
CA MET A 271 2.57 11.49 1.09
C MET A 271 3.40 12.61 1.72
N LEU A 272 2.80 13.47 2.55
CA LEU A 272 3.51 14.56 3.24
C LEU A 272 4.66 14.00 4.09
N ARG A 273 4.41 12.91 4.82
CA ARG A 273 5.42 12.22 5.64
C ARG A 273 6.58 11.68 4.81
N ASN A 274 6.30 11.04 3.68
CA ASN A 274 7.30 10.40 2.83
C ASN A 274 8.20 11.44 2.17
N LYS A 275 7.64 12.57 1.74
CA LYS A 275 8.39 13.70 1.17
C LYS A 275 8.98 14.64 2.24
N LYS A 276 8.84 14.30 3.53
CA LYS A 276 9.36 15.08 4.67
C LYS A 276 8.90 16.54 4.67
N ASP A 277 7.68 16.77 4.22
CA ASP A 277 7.11 18.10 4.14
C ASP A 277 6.82 18.64 5.55
N ALA A 278 7.57 19.66 5.97
CA ALA A 278 7.42 20.34 7.26
C ALA A 278 6.56 21.62 7.18
N THR A 279 6.07 22.00 5.99
CA THR A 279 5.30 23.24 5.80
C THR A 279 3.87 23.13 6.34
N PHE A 280 3.32 21.90 6.43
CA PHE A 280 1.96 21.66 6.93
C PHE A 280 1.86 21.44 8.45
N MET A 281 2.95 21.66 9.18
CA MET A 281 3.08 21.31 10.60
C MET A 281 2.09 22.05 11.51
N ASP A 282 1.83 23.33 11.26
CA ASP A 282 0.91 24.11 12.11
C ASP A 282 -0.54 23.69 11.91
N GLN A 283 -0.92 23.32 10.69
CA GLN A 283 -2.23 22.72 10.45
C GLN A 283 -2.31 21.35 11.12
N ALA A 284 -1.29 20.49 10.97
CA ALA A 284 -1.25 19.18 11.60
C ALA A 284 -1.39 19.25 13.14
N LYS A 285 -0.79 20.24 13.80
CA LYS A 285 -0.97 20.44 15.25
C LYS A 285 -2.43 20.71 15.62
N LYS A 286 -3.15 21.51 14.82
CA LYS A 286 -4.58 21.82 15.05
C LYS A 286 -5.45 20.57 14.87
N GLU A 287 -5.14 19.76 13.85
CA GLU A 287 -5.98 18.61 13.48
C GLU A 287 -5.66 17.32 14.25
N LEU A 288 -4.59 17.32 15.05
CA LEU A 288 -4.17 16.15 15.83
C LEU A 288 -5.26 15.71 16.81
N LEU A 289 -5.90 16.66 17.48
CA LEU A 289 -7.03 16.43 18.37
C LEU A 289 -8.33 16.71 17.65
N TYR A 290 -9.34 15.91 17.96
CA TYR A 290 -10.69 16.14 17.46
C TYR A 290 -11.73 15.82 18.51
N GLU A 291 -12.85 16.54 18.45
CA GLU A 291 -13.99 16.29 19.33
C GLU A 291 -15.07 15.52 18.58
N TYR A 292 -15.71 14.58 19.28
CA TYR A 292 -16.82 13.80 18.75
C TYR A 292 -17.79 13.36 19.83
N ASN A 293 -19.05 13.25 19.46
CA ASN A 293 -20.07 12.77 20.35
C ASN A 293 -20.37 11.29 20.11
N ARG A 294 -20.62 10.55 21.20
CA ARG A 294 -21.07 9.16 21.16
C ARG A 294 -22.29 8.98 22.04
N THR A 295 -23.30 8.27 21.53
CA THR A 295 -24.44 7.84 22.33
C THR A 295 -24.03 6.71 23.26
N GLU A 296 -24.29 6.88 24.54
CA GLU A 296 -24.06 5.88 25.57
C GLU A 296 -25.34 5.57 26.33
N LYS A 297 -25.47 4.33 26.81
CA LYS A 297 -26.55 3.96 27.73
C LYS A 297 -26.06 4.13 29.16
N LYS A 298 -26.59 5.12 29.87
CA LYS A 298 -26.40 5.30 31.32
C LYS A 298 -27.75 5.10 32.00
N ASP A 299 -27.81 4.17 32.96
CA ASP A 299 -29.01 3.84 33.72
C ASP A 299 -30.26 3.57 32.86
N GLY A 300 -30.05 2.93 31.69
CA GLY A 300 -31.12 2.61 30.74
C GLY A 300 -31.56 3.75 29.82
N GLN A 301 -31.01 4.96 29.98
CA GLN A 301 -31.26 6.10 29.10
C GLN A 301 -30.10 6.32 28.12
N GLU A 302 -30.43 6.68 26.88
CA GLU A 302 -29.45 7.08 25.89
C GLU A 302 -29.05 8.54 26.11
N VAL A 303 -27.77 8.77 26.35
CA VAL A 303 -27.19 10.08 26.60
C VAL A 303 -26.05 10.32 25.63
N GLU A 304 -25.97 11.51 25.06
CA GLU A 304 -24.87 11.90 24.19
C GLU A 304 -23.70 12.40 25.05
N VAL A 305 -22.52 11.78 24.88
CA VAL A 305 -21.30 12.11 25.63
C VAL A 305 -20.24 12.58 24.65
N GLY A 306 -19.65 13.75 24.93
CA GLY A 306 -18.53 14.30 24.19
C GLY A 306 -17.21 13.60 24.54
N TYR A 307 -16.40 13.36 23.52
CA TYR A 307 -15.11 12.69 23.60
C TYR A 307 -14.06 13.39 22.75
N THR A 308 -12.87 13.53 23.29
CA THR A 308 -11.68 13.88 22.52
C THR A 308 -11.05 12.62 21.93
N GLY A 309 -10.66 12.66 20.66
CA GLY A 309 -9.87 11.64 19.98
C GLY A 309 -8.56 12.18 19.41
N ILE A 310 -7.68 11.26 19.01
CA ILE A 310 -6.41 11.57 18.35
C ILE A 310 -6.45 11.03 16.92
N ASP A 311 -6.17 11.89 15.94
CA ASP A 311 -5.96 11.45 14.56
C ASP A 311 -4.59 10.78 14.42
N ARG A 312 -4.60 9.46 14.22
CA ARG A 312 -3.38 8.66 14.13
C ARG A 312 -2.58 8.94 12.85
N SER A 313 -3.22 9.37 11.77
CA SER A 313 -2.54 9.72 10.53
C SER A 313 -1.73 10.99 10.74
N VAL A 314 -2.32 11.98 11.40
CA VAL A 314 -1.65 13.23 11.81
C VAL A 314 -0.50 12.93 12.77
N LEU A 315 -0.73 12.12 13.80
CA LEU A 315 0.33 11.71 14.74
C LEU A 315 1.50 11.01 14.02
N SER A 316 1.19 10.13 13.06
CA SER A 316 2.20 9.45 12.25
C SER A 316 2.96 10.40 11.33
N TYR A 317 2.30 11.44 10.81
CA TYR A 317 2.94 12.49 10.03
C TYR A 317 3.90 13.31 10.90
N LEU A 318 3.43 13.88 12.01
CA LEU A 318 4.23 14.70 12.93
C LEU A 318 5.50 13.97 13.38
N THR A 319 5.34 12.73 13.85
CA THR A 319 6.46 11.90 14.31
C THR A 319 7.36 11.43 13.16
N GLY A 320 6.80 11.25 11.97
CA GLY A 320 7.55 10.84 10.79
C GLY A 320 8.39 11.96 10.19
N VAL A 321 7.93 13.21 10.26
CA VAL A 321 8.64 14.40 9.78
C VAL A 321 9.66 14.89 10.80
N LEU A 322 9.24 15.11 12.05
CA LEU A 322 10.09 15.72 13.08
C LEU A 322 10.91 14.70 13.90
N GLY A 323 10.57 13.42 13.88
CA GLY A 323 11.24 12.43 14.72
C GLY A 323 11.14 12.77 16.21
N LYS A 324 12.29 12.92 16.88
CA LYS A 324 12.36 13.28 18.31
C LYS A 324 11.83 14.68 18.61
N ASP A 325 11.86 15.58 17.63
CA ASP A 325 11.45 16.97 17.81
C ASP A 325 9.91 17.12 17.81
N ALA A 326 9.17 16.03 17.54
CA ALA A 326 7.72 15.98 17.77
C ALA A 326 7.35 15.81 19.26
N MET A 327 8.30 15.40 20.12
CA MET A 327 7.97 15.02 21.50
C MET A 327 7.45 16.17 22.37
N PRO A 328 7.95 17.43 22.26
CA PRO A 328 7.33 18.56 22.96
C PRO A 328 5.84 18.73 22.61
N ILE A 329 5.51 18.66 21.31
CA ILE A 329 4.11 18.75 20.84
C ILE A 329 3.28 17.61 21.45
N ILE A 330 3.80 16.39 21.44
CA ILE A 330 3.09 15.22 21.99
C ILE A 330 2.92 15.32 23.51
N ARG A 331 3.88 15.91 24.21
CA ARG A 331 3.81 16.13 25.65
C ARG A 331 2.73 17.14 26.02
N ASP A 332 2.65 18.27 25.32
CA ASP A 332 1.61 19.27 25.54
C ASP A 332 0.21 18.65 25.42
N ILE A 333 0.02 17.80 24.41
CA ILE A 333 -1.23 17.05 24.23
C ILE A 333 -1.43 16.02 25.34
N TYR A 334 -0.39 15.27 25.72
CA TYR A 334 -0.47 14.32 26.82
C TYR A 334 -0.88 15.00 28.13
N GLU A 335 -0.43 16.21 28.40
CA GLU A 335 -0.74 16.94 29.64
C GLU A 335 -2.13 17.60 29.65
N THR A 336 -2.88 17.53 28.55
CA THR A 336 -4.26 18.05 28.48
C THR A 336 -5.17 17.38 29.53
N PRO A 337 -5.84 18.11 30.43
CA PRO A 337 -6.53 17.55 31.60
C PRO A 337 -7.55 16.44 31.29
N ASP A 338 -8.41 16.65 30.29
CA ASP A 338 -9.53 15.76 29.98
C ASP A 338 -9.20 14.68 28.94
N LEU A 339 -7.91 14.50 28.61
CA LEU A 339 -7.51 13.47 27.67
C LEU A 339 -7.68 12.08 28.29
N GLY A 340 -8.60 11.29 27.76
CA GLY A 340 -8.87 9.93 28.23
C GLY A 340 -7.66 8.98 28.12
N ASP A 341 -7.60 7.96 28.99
CA ASP A 341 -6.45 7.06 29.08
C ASP A 341 -6.15 6.30 27.77
N ARG A 342 -7.17 6.03 26.95
CA ARG A 342 -6.97 5.43 25.62
C ARG A 342 -6.09 6.30 24.72
N ASN A 343 -6.29 7.61 24.74
CA ASN A 343 -5.51 8.57 23.97
C ASN A 343 -4.12 8.73 24.59
N ARG A 344 -4.02 8.88 25.91
CA ARG A 344 -2.73 8.88 26.64
C ARG A 344 -1.90 7.63 26.34
N SER A 345 -2.53 6.45 26.27
CA SER A 345 -1.89 5.20 25.89
C SER A 345 -1.33 5.24 24.48
N THR A 346 -2.04 5.85 23.53
CA THR A 346 -1.55 6.05 22.16
C THR A 346 -0.29 6.93 22.14
N LEU A 347 -0.30 8.04 22.88
CA LEU A 347 0.86 8.95 22.97
C LEU A 347 2.05 8.29 23.68
N ARG A 348 1.81 7.54 24.77
CA ARG A 348 2.84 6.77 25.48
C ARG A 348 3.52 5.74 24.58
N GLN A 349 2.76 5.06 23.72
CA GLN A 349 3.34 4.11 22.76
C GLN A 349 4.27 4.77 21.75
N VAL A 350 3.94 6.00 21.33
CA VAL A 350 4.81 6.80 20.46
C VAL A 350 6.05 7.27 21.21
N ALA A 351 5.89 7.86 22.39
CA ALA A 351 6.98 8.34 23.24
C ALA A 351 7.96 7.20 23.60
N ALA A 352 7.47 5.97 23.77
CA ALA A 352 8.31 4.80 24.03
C ALA A 352 9.41 4.59 22.96
N ASN A 353 9.21 5.02 21.71
CA ASN A 353 10.23 4.88 20.67
C ASN A 353 11.40 5.87 20.83
N TYR A 354 11.21 6.93 21.62
CA TYR A 354 12.15 8.04 21.80
C TYR A 354 12.73 8.10 23.23
N MET A 355 12.51 7.06 24.04
CA MET A 355 13.03 6.98 25.42
C MET A 355 14.55 7.10 25.46
N GLY A 356 15.03 7.92 26.40
CA GLY A 356 16.44 8.23 26.57
C GLY A 356 17.01 9.18 25.51
N VAL A 357 16.33 9.44 24.40
CA VAL A 357 16.79 10.35 23.33
C VAL A 357 16.06 11.69 23.36
N SER A 358 14.80 11.69 23.81
CA SER A 358 14.03 12.90 24.07
C SER A 358 13.67 12.97 25.55
N GLU A 359 13.90 14.13 26.15
CA GLU A 359 13.52 14.43 27.53
C GLU A 359 12.00 14.36 27.70
N ASP A 360 11.24 15.01 26.81
CA ASP A 360 9.77 14.99 26.84
C ASP A 360 9.20 13.57 26.70
N ALA A 361 9.76 12.75 25.81
CA ALA A 361 9.38 11.34 25.72
C ALA A 361 9.64 10.58 27.02
N SER A 362 10.81 10.85 27.64
CA SER A 362 11.20 10.23 28.90
C SER A 362 10.28 10.66 30.04
N ILE A 363 9.81 11.91 30.07
CA ILE A 363 8.82 12.41 31.05
C ILE A 363 7.48 11.68 30.90
N ILE A 364 6.95 11.59 29.67
CA ILE A 364 5.68 10.89 29.39
C ILE A 364 5.76 9.43 29.84
N VAL A 365 6.87 8.75 29.53
CA VAL A 365 7.05 7.35 29.91
C VAL A 365 7.28 7.20 31.41
N ASN A 366 8.08 8.06 32.03
CA ASN A 366 8.37 8.01 33.47
C ASN A 366 7.09 8.10 34.30
N SER A 367 6.15 8.95 33.91
CA SER A 367 4.82 9.02 34.54
C SER A 367 4.17 7.64 34.65
N ARG A 368 4.15 6.87 33.56
CA ARG A 368 3.54 5.54 33.54
C ARG A 368 4.43 4.45 34.16
N MET A 369 5.75 4.57 34.06
CA MET A 369 6.70 3.68 34.74
C MET A 369 6.58 3.78 36.26
N ASN A 370 6.43 4.99 36.79
CA ASN A 370 6.28 5.25 38.22
C ASN A 370 4.99 4.64 38.78
N GLU A 371 3.88 4.73 38.03
CA GLU A 371 2.65 3.98 38.36
C GLU A 371 2.91 2.47 38.40
N GLY A 372 3.69 1.95 37.46
CA GLY A 372 4.09 0.55 37.42
C GLY A 372 4.92 0.14 38.64
N PHE A 373 5.87 0.97 39.08
CA PHE A 373 6.64 0.72 40.29
C PHE A 373 5.78 0.79 41.55
N ALA A 374 4.89 1.79 41.64
CA ALA A 374 3.96 1.93 42.77
C ALA A 374 3.03 0.71 42.90
N GLN A 375 2.64 0.08 41.78
CA GLN A 375 1.85 -1.14 41.75
C GLN A 375 2.57 -2.39 42.29
N LEU A 376 3.90 -2.34 42.50
CA LEU A 376 4.65 -3.42 43.11
C LEU A 376 4.69 -3.35 44.64
N ALA A 377 4.15 -2.28 45.24
CA ALA A 377 4.08 -2.15 46.68
C ALA A 377 3.16 -3.22 47.30
N SER A 378 3.55 -3.72 48.48
CA SER A 378 2.74 -4.66 49.26
C SER A 378 1.42 -3.99 49.66
N LEU A 379 0.33 -4.76 49.61
CA LEU A 379 -1.01 -4.33 50.04
C LEU A 379 -1.59 -5.35 51.04
N ASP A 380 -2.52 -4.90 51.88
CA ASP A 380 -3.18 -5.77 52.86
C ASP A 380 -4.07 -6.84 52.20
N ASP A 381 -4.71 -6.50 51.07
CA ASP A 381 -5.49 -7.44 50.27
C ASP A 381 -4.58 -8.18 49.28
N LYS A 382 -4.32 -9.46 49.56
CA LYS A 382 -3.47 -10.33 48.74
C LYS A 382 -3.96 -10.53 47.31
N LYS A 383 -5.27 -10.44 47.05
CA LYS A 383 -5.81 -10.55 45.68
C LYS A 383 -5.50 -9.28 44.91
N MET A 384 -5.79 -8.12 45.50
CA MET A 384 -5.46 -6.83 44.89
C MET A 384 -3.94 -6.66 44.73
N GLU A 385 -3.15 -7.13 45.69
CA GLU A 385 -1.69 -7.15 45.63
C GLU A 385 -1.22 -7.93 44.39
N LYS A 386 -1.73 -9.15 44.17
CA LYS A 386 -1.38 -9.96 43.00
C LYS A 386 -1.77 -9.26 41.70
N GLU A 387 -3.00 -8.74 41.60
CA GLU A 387 -3.48 -8.06 40.40
C GLU A 387 -2.70 -6.77 40.10
N ASN A 388 -2.35 -5.99 41.12
CA ASN A 388 -1.49 -4.82 40.99
C ASN A 388 -0.10 -5.21 40.54
N ARG A 389 0.50 -6.20 41.20
CA ARG A 389 1.83 -6.67 40.84
C ARG A 389 1.89 -7.10 39.38
N GLU A 390 0.93 -7.88 38.90
CA GLU A 390 0.86 -8.27 37.51
C GLU A 390 0.70 -7.08 36.54
N ARG A 391 -0.11 -6.07 36.90
CA ARG A 391 -0.24 -4.83 36.12
C ARG A 391 1.06 -4.03 36.07
N GLY A 392 1.74 -3.89 37.20
CA GLY A 392 2.99 -3.16 37.34
C GLY A 392 4.09 -3.81 36.50
N LEU A 393 4.25 -5.12 36.68
CA LEU A 393 5.15 -5.94 35.88
C LEU A 393 4.88 -5.84 34.37
N ARG A 394 3.62 -5.94 33.92
CA ARG A 394 3.30 -5.80 32.49
C ARG A 394 3.72 -4.44 31.95
N THR A 395 3.47 -3.37 32.71
CA THR A 395 3.82 -2.00 32.34
C THR A 395 5.33 -1.83 32.25
N ILE A 396 6.07 -2.24 33.27
CA ILE A 396 7.53 -2.13 33.33
C ILE A 396 8.18 -2.97 32.23
N GLY A 397 7.73 -4.21 32.05
CA GLY A 397 8.25 -5.12 31.03
C GLY A 397 8.06 -4.58 29.61
N TYR A 398 6.95 -3.88 29.34
CA TYR A 398 6.71 -3.22 28.05
C TYR A 398 7.77 -2.15 27.76
N TYR A 399 8.01 -1.22 28.68
CA TYR A 399 8.97 -0.13 28.43
C TYR A 399 10.43 -0.60 28.46
N LEU A 400 10.79 -1.53 29.34
CA LEU A 400 12.12 -2.15 29.29
C LEU A 400 12.34 -2.90 27.97
N GLY A 401 11.30 -3.58 27.46
CA GLY A 401 11.29 -4.16 26.13
C GLY A 401 11.57 -3.11 25.04
N LYS A 402 10.80 -2.03 25.02
CA LYS A 402 10.96 -0.93 24.06
C LYS A 402 12.34 -0.29 24.08
N LEU A 403 12.96 -0.17 25.25
CA LEU A 403 14.30 0.40 25.38
C LEU A 403 15.36 -0.45 24.65
N GLY A 404 15.22 -1.77 24.67
CA GLY A 404 16.10 -2.73 23.99
C GLY A 404 15.72 -3.08 22.54
N GLU A 405 14.70 -2.42 21.97
CA GLU A 405 14.28 -2.64 20.57
C GLU A 405 15.06 -1.79 19.57
N GLY A 406 15.18 -2.28 18.34
CA GLY A 406 15.79 -1.59 17.21
C GLY A 406 16.85 -2.39 16.48
N LYS A 407 17.13 -2.02 15.23
CA LYS A 407 18.27 -2.51 14.45
C LYS A 407 19.11 -1.31 14.03
N ASN A 408 20.43 -1.50 13.97
CA ASN A 408 21.38 -0.46 13.53
C ASN A 408 21.19 0.87 14.30
N VAL A 409 21.00 0.78 15.61
CA VAL A 409 20.78 1.94 16.48
C VAL A 409 22.10 2.69 16.64
N ALA A 410 22.07 4.02 16.48
CA ALA A 410 23.27 4.86 16.59
C ALA A 410 23.92 4.75 17.98
N PRO A 411 25.28 4.78 18.08
CA PRO A 411 25.99 4.67 19.35
C PRO A 411 25.53 5.68 20.41
N GLU A 412 25.26 6.92 20.01
CA GLU A 412 24.81 8.00 20.89
C GLU A 412 23.44 7.68 21.48
N THR A 413 22.55 7.08 20.67
CA THR A 413 21.23 6.62 21.13
C THR A 413 21.37 5.47 22.13
N LEU A 414 22.30 4.54 21.90
CA LEU A 414 22.54 3.43 22.84
C LEU A 414 23.06 3.95 24.18
N MET A 415 24.01 4.90 24.16
CA MET A 415 24.51 5.55 25.39
C MET A 415 23.39 6.25 26.15
N ALA A 416 22.56 7.02 25.45
CA ALA A 416 21.46 7.75 26.07
C ALA A 416 20.42 6.81 26.69
N ARG A 417 20.13 5.67 26.03
CA ARG A 417 19.27 4.61 26.58
C ARG A 417 19.87 3.90 27.80
N GLN A 418 21.17 3.65 27.82
CA GLN A 418 21.86 3.08 28.99
C GLN A 418 21.80 4.03 30.20
N ASN A 419 22.01 5.33 29.97
CA ASN A 419 21.86 6.35 31.03
C ASN A 419 20.41 6.39 31.55
N TYR A 420 19.43 6.36 30.65
CA TYR A 420 18.03 6.30 31.02
C TYR A 420 17.69 5.05 31.83
N LEU A 421 18.13 3.86 31.41
CA LEU A 421 17.96 2.60 32.16
C LEU A 421 18.55 2.70 33.57
N SER A 422 19.72 3.31 33.70
CA SER A 422 20.40 3.51 34.98
C SER A 422 19.60 4.41 35.92
N SER A 423 18.95 5.46 35.37
CA SER A 423 18.04 6.33 36.13
C SER A 423 16.79 5.61 36.64
N LEU A 424 16.27 4.64 35.88
CA LEU A 424 15.12 3.82 36.29
C LEU A 424 15.50 2.81 37.36
N ARG A 425 16.70 2.23 37.26
CA ARG A 425 17.22 1.26 38.23
C ARG A 425 17.29 1.82 39.65
N ALA A 426 17.56 3.12 39.80
CA ALA A 426 17.59 3.77 41.11
C ALA A 426 16.21 3.84 41.80
N GLN A 427 15.12 3.61 41.08
CA GLN A 427 13.74 3.81 41.56
C GLN A 427 13.06 2.53 42.07
N THR A 428 13.74 1.37 42.03
CA THR A 428 13.15 0.10 42.44
C THR A 428 14.15 -0.82 43.13
N GLN A 429 13.64 -1.64 44.05
CA GLN A 429 14.37 -2.72 44.71
C GLN A 429 13.77 -4.11 44.38
N ASP A 430 12.76 -4.17 43.50
CA ASP A 430 12.14 -5.44 43.11
C ASP A 430 13.14 -6.28 42.29
N LYS A 431 13.44 -7.48 42.80
CA LYS A 431 14.46 -8.38 42.24
C LYS A 431 14.13 -8.85 40.83
N GLU A 432 12.85 -9.04 40.50
CA GLU A 432 12.42 -9.48 39.18
C GLU A 432 12.60 -8.35 38.16
N VAL A 433 12.21 -7.13 38.54
CA VAL A 433 12.43 -5.94 37.71
C VAL A 433 13.92 -5.67 37.51
N LEU A 434 14.74 -5.77 38.56
CA LEU A 434 16.18 -5.58 38.45
C LEU A 434 16.82 -6.59 37.49
N ALA A 435 16.35 -7.84 37.48
CA ALA A 435 16.79 -8.86 36.52
C ALA A 435 16.37 -8.52 35.07
N TRP A 436 15.18 -7.95 34.86
CA TRP A 436 14.75 -7.48 33.53
C TRP A 436 15.57 -6.29 33.05
N MET A 437 15.94 -5.39 33.97
CA MET A 437 16.87 -4.29 33.68
C MET A 437 18.26 -4.83 33.31
N ASP A 438 18.76 -5.88 33.97
CA ASP A 438 20.02 -6.54 33.57
C ASP A 438 19.94 -7.14 32.17
N ASN A 439 18.83 -7.79 31.83
CA ASN A 439 18.62 -8.31 30.47
C ASN A 439 18.62 -7.17 29.44
N THR A 440 17.98 -6.05 29.77
CA THR A 440 17.91 -4.85 28.92
C THR A 440 19.29 -4.22 28.75
N GLN A 441 20.07 -4.13 29.82
CA GLN A 441 21.45 -3.62 29.77
C GLN A 441 22.34 -4.49 28.88
N LYS A 442 22.26 -5.82 29.02
CA LYS A 442 23.00 -6.77 28.16
C LYS A 442 22.60 -6.63 26.69
N GLN A 443 21.31 -6.45 26.42
CA GLN A 443 20.81 -6.21 25.07
C GLN A 443 21.40 -4.93 24.48
N LEU A 444 21.35 -3.81 25.21
CA LEU A 444 21.91 -2.53 24.76
C LEU A 444 23.42 -2.62 24.50
N GLN A 445 24.16 -3.33 25.35
CA GLN A 445 25.59 -3.60 25.14
C GLN A 445 25.85 -4.46 23.90
N ALA A 446 25.04 -5.49 23.66
CA ALA A 446 25.15 -6.34 22.47
C ALA A 446 24.80 -5.59 21.18
N MET A 447 23.86 -4.64 21.23
CA MET A 447 23.53 -3.77 20.08
C MET A 447 24.67 -2.82 19.71
N GLY A 448 25.52 -2.44 20.67
CA GLY A 448 26.71 -1.61 20.43
C GLY A 448 27.90 -2.37 19.83
N ASP A 449 27.85 -3.71 19.82
CA ASP A 449 28.88 -4.58 19.23
C ASP A 449 28.50 -4.89 17.77
N PRO A 450 29.27 -4.43 16.76
CA PRO A 450 28.92 -4.58 15.35
C PRO A 450 28.71 -6.02 14.90
N GLU A 451 29.45 -6.98 15.46
CA GLU A 451 29.36 -8.39 15.07
C GLU A 451 28.13 -9.06 15.68
N LYS A 452 27.77 -8.68 16.91
CA LYS A 452 26.53 -9.17 17.54
C LYS A 452 25.30 -8.54 16.91
N ALA A 453 25.32 -7.23 16.68
CA ALA A 453 24.18 -6.46 16.17
C ALA A 453 23.64 -7.00 14.83
N LYS A 454 24.52 -7.45 13.93
CA LYS A 454 24.15 -8.04 12.63
C LYS A 454 23.15 -9.19 12.73
N ASN A 455 23.28 -10.00 13.78
CA ASN A 455 22.51 -11.24 13.95
C ASN A 455 21.30 -11.07 14.88
N MET A 456 21.09 -9.88 15.44
CA MET A 456 20.04 -9.64 16.43
C MET A 456 18.67 -9.36 15.79
N SER A 457 17.63 -9.80 16.49
CA SER A 457 16.26 -9.39 16.19
C SER A 457 16.07 -7.91 16.55
N GLY A 458 15.23 -7.21 15.79
CA GLY A 458 14.84 -5.84 16.15
C GLY A 458 13.84 -5.79 17.31
N ARG A 459 13.27 -6.94 17.68
CA ARG A 459 12.33 -7.10 18.81
C ARG A 459 13.09 -7.59 20.04
N PHE A 460 12.64 -7.16 21.22
CA PHE A 460 13.24 -7.55 22.49
C PHE A 460 12.16 -7.75 23.57
N ASP A 461 12.32 -8.74 24.44
CA ASP A 461 11.44 -8.99 25.59
C ASP A 461 12.28 -9.07 26.87
N ALA A 462 12.32 -7.98 27.64
CA ALA A 462 13.13 -7.86 28.85
C ALA A 462 12.87 -8.97 29.89
N ARG A 463 11.70 -9.60 29.83
CA ARG A 463 11.28 -10.68 30.75
C ARG A 463 11.95 -12.02 30.46
N ARG A 464 12.57 -12.16 29.28
CA ARG A 464 13.25 -13.38 28.85
C ARG A 464 14.76 -13.22 28.99
N SER A 465 15.43 -14.28 29.48
CA SER A 465 16.88 -14.38 29.40
C SER A 465 17.35 -14.33 27.93
N PRO A 466 18.50 -13.70 27.63
CA PRO A 466 19.08 -13.63 26.28
C PRO A 466 19.20 -14.99 25.56
N ASP A 467 19.49 -16.06 26.29
CA ASP A 467 19.61 -17.42 25.72
C ASP A 467 18.26 -17.99 25.25
N ASN A 468 17.19 -17.66 25.99
CA ASN A 468 15.83 -18.06 25.64
C ASN A 468 15.25 -17.22 24.50
N GLN A 469 15.75 -16.00 24.31
CA GLN A 469 15.38 -15.15 23.16
C GLN A 469 15.96 -15.73 21.86
N ARG A 470 17.26 -16.08 21.84
CA ARG A 470 17.93 -16.66 20.66
C ARG A 470 17.30 -17.97 20.17
N ARG A 471 16.88 -18.85 21.10
CA ARG A 471 16.18 -20.11 20.75
C ARG A 471 14.80 -19.84 20.13
N GLY A 472 14.06 -18.86 20.65
CA GLY A 472 12.75 -18.48 20.13
C GLY A 472 12.81 -17.87 18.73
N ASP A 473 13.82 -17.05 18.45
CA ASP A 473 14.01 -16.43 17.13
C ASP A 473 14.48 -17.46 16.07
N ASN A 474 15.36 -18.41 16.45
CA ASN A 474 15.77 -19.49 15.56
C ASN A 474 14.63 -20.45 15.21
N ASN A 475 13.70 -20.70 16.13
CA ASN A 475 12.52 -21.52 15.88
C ASN A 475 11.44 -20.82 15.04
N ARG A 476 11.48 -19.49 14.90
CA ARG A 476 10.56 -18.73 14.03
C ARG A 476 11.09 -18.48 12.62
N ARG A 477 12.39 -18.70 12.40
CA ARG A 477 13.05 -18.60 11.10
C ARG A 477 13.14 -19.94 10.36
N ARG A 478 12.76 -21.02 11.03
CA ARG A 478 12.41 -22.31 10.43
C ARG A 478 10.91 -22.36 10.25
#